data_AF-A0A1J3DPT0-F1
#
_entry.id   AF-A0A1J3DPT0-F1
#
_cell.length_a   1.000
_cell.length_b   1.000
_cell.length_c   1.000
_cell.angle_alpha   90.00
_cell.angle_beta   90.00
_cell.angle_gamma   90.00
#
_symmetry.space_group_name_H-M   'P 1'
#
loop_
_entity.id
_entity.type
_entity.pdbx_description
1 polymer ?
#
loop_
_entity_poly.entity_id
_entity_poly.type
_entity_poly.pdbx_seq_one_letter_code
_entity_poly.pdbx_strand_id
1 'polypeptide(L)'
;LVNNLVTYVWSLWENKLLPEIVDPCIREDCKIDEVIRYIHIGLLCVQENPEDRPTMSTIHQMLTTSSMTLPIPLPPGFFLRNLSRSNPLTQELEPGQSSSKSFSCSVDEATIT
;
A
#
# COMPACT_ATOMS: atom_id res chain seq x y z
N LEU A 1 3.09 4.05 15.92
CA LEU A 1 2.66 3.59 14.59
C LEU A 1 3.36 4.45 13.55
N VAL A 2 3.94 3.87 12.50
CA VAL A 2 4.22 4.65 11.29
C VAL A 2 2.87 4.81 10.61
N ASN A 3 2.24 5.97 10.79
CA ASN A 3 0.90 6.28 10.28
C ASN A 3 1.04 6.71 8.82
N ASN A 4 1.20 5.75 7.90
CA ASN A 4 1.13 6.07 6.48
C ASN A 4 -0.26 5.72 5.93
N LEU A 5 -0.59 6.33 4.80
CA LEU A 5 -1.90 6.18 4.17
C LEU A 5 -2.25 4.71 3.92
N VAL A 6 -1.31 3.90 3.45
CA VAL A 6 -1.55 2.47 3.15
C VAL A 6 -1.95 1.70 4.40
N THR A 7 -1.24 1.88 5.51
CA THR A 7 -1.56 1.21 6.78
C THR A 7 -2.90 1.67 7.37
N TYR A 8 -3.25 2.95 7.21
CA TYR A 8 -4.54 3.49 7.64
C TYR A 8 -5.70 2.95 6.78
N VAL A 9 -5.57 3.02 5.45
CA VAL A 9 -6.56 2.48 4.51
C VAL A 9 -6.76 0.98 4.72
N TRP A 10 -5.68 0.22 4.94
CA TRP A 10 -5.76 -1.21 5.24
C TRP A 10 -6.61 -1.48 6.47
N SER A 11 -6.40 -0.75 7.57
CA SER A 11 -7.19 -0.93 8.79
C SER A 11 -8.68 -0.65 8.56
N LEU A 12 -9.03 0.37 7.77
CA LEU A 12 -10.42 0.66 7.41
C LEU A 12 -11.01 -0.43 6.50
N TRP A 13 -10.20 -0.96 5.58
CA TRP A 13 -10.59 -2.05 4.68
C TRP A 13 -10.93 -3.32 5.46
N GLU A 14 -10.07 -3.70 6.40
CA GLU A 14 -10.25 -4.87 7.29
C GLU A 14 -11.51 -4.73 8.16
N ASN A 15 -11.78 -3.52 8.65
CA ASN A 15 -12.96 -3.21 9.47
C ASN A 15 -14.23 -2.89 8.66
N LYS A 16 -14.18 -2.92 7.32
CA LYS A 16 -15.30 -2.56 6.42
C LYS A 16 -15.82 -1.12 6.61
N LEU A 17 -14.94 -0.18 6.96
CA LEU A 17 -15.23 1.24 7.20
C LEU A 17 -14.72 2.16 6.06
N LEU A 18 -14.51 1.60 4.86
CA LEU A 18 -13.98 2.33 3.72
C LEU A 18 -14.75 3.62 3.33
N PRO A 19 -16.09 3.70 3.42
CA PRO A 19 -16.81 4.92 3.08
C PRO A 19 -16.38 6.16 3.90
N GLU A 20 -15.77 5.96 5.06
CA GLU A 20 -15.31 7.05 5.92
C GLU A 20 -14.10 7.79 5.32
N ILE A 21 -13.31 7.13 4.46
CA ILE A 21 -12.09 7.72 3.88
C ILE A 21 -12.37 8.67 2.72
N VAL A 22 -13.58 8.65 2.17
CA VAL A 22 -13.92 9.46 0.99
C VAL A 22 -13.89 10.93 1.37
N ASP A 23 -13.10 11.70 0.63
CA ASP A 23 -12.98 13.14 0.81
C ASP A 23 -14.38 13.79 0.76
N PRO A 24 -14.78 14.57 1.79
CA PRO A 24 -16.07 15.23 1.83
C PRO A 24 -16.38 16.07 0.58
N CYS A 25 -15.36 16.65 -0.06
CA CYS A 25 -15.52 17.50 -1.24
C CYS A 25 -15.98 16.74 -2.49
N ILE A 26 -15.82 15.42 -2.54
CA ILE A 26 -16.24 14.58 -3.69
C ILE A 26 -17.28 13.53 -3.30
N ARG A 27 -17.67 13.49 -2.02
CA ARG A 27 -18.51 12.43 -1.47
C ARG A 27 -19.88 12.36 -2.14
N GLU A 28 -20.46 13.51 -2.48
CA GLU A 28 -21.77 13.62 -3.12
C GLU A 28 -21.75 13.22 -4.61
N ASP A 29 -20.60 13.40 -5.27
CA ASP A 29 -20.44 13.13 -6.70
C ASP A 29 -19.95 11.69 -6.98
N CYS A 30 -19.53 10.95 -5.95
CA CYS A 30 -18.96 9.62 -6.09
C CYS A 30 -19.99 8.51 -5.88
N LYS A 31 -19.86 7.42 -6.65
CA LYS A 31 -20.53 6.16 -6.31
C LYS A 31 -19.66 5.41 -5.32
N ILE A 32 -20.16 5.22 -4.09
CA ILE A 32 -19.42 4.55 -3.01
C ILE A 32 -18.89 3.17 -3.44
N ASP A 33 -19.67 2.40 -4.22
CA ASP A 33 -19.24 1.08 -4.69
C ASP A 33 -18.01 1.16 -5.63
N GLU A 34 -17.95 2.18 -6.49
CA GLU A 34 -16.79 2.42 -7.36
C GLU A 34 -15.57 2.84 -6.53
N VAL A 35 -15.76 3.68 -5.52
CA VAL A 35 -14.69 4.10 -4.61
C VAL A 35 -14.12 2.91 -3.83
N ILE A 36 -14.99 2.07 -3.25
CA ILE A 36 -14.57 0.85 -2.56
C ILE A 36 -13.77 -0.05 -3.50
N ARG A 37 -14.22 -0.21 -4.75
CA ARG A 37 -13.51 -0.99 -5.78
C ARG A 37 -12.13 -0.39 -6.08
N TYR A 38 -12.01 0.93 -6.23
CA TYR A 38 -10.73 1.59 -6.51
C TYR A 38 -9.76 1.49 -5.34
N ILE A 39 -10.24 1.62 -4.10
CA ILE A 39 -9.41 1.40 -2.91
C ILE A 39 -8.90 -0.04 -2.90
N HIS A 40 -9.77 -1.02 -3.19
CA HIS A 40 -9.39 -2.42 -3.26
C HIS A 40 -8.30 -2.68 -4.33
N ILE A 41 -8.44 -2.11 -5.52
CA ILE A 41 -7.41 -2.17 -6.59
C ILE A 41 -6.10 -1.50 -6.12
N GLY A 42 -6.20 -0.34 -5.46
CA GLY A 42 -5.04 0.35 -4.88
C GLY A 42 -4.27 -0.51 -3.88
N LEU A 43 -4.99 -1.24 -3.01
CA LEU A 43 -4.38 -2.19 -2.06
C LEU A 43 -3.69 -3.37 -2.76
N LEU A 44 -4.22 -3.85 -3.89
CA LEU A 44 -3.55 -4.86 -4.71
C LEU A 44 -2.27 -4.32 -5.37
N CYS A 45 -2.21 -3.03 -5.70
CA CYS A 45 -1.03 -2.42 -6.32
C CYS A 45 0.16 -2.26 -5.36
N VAL A 46 -0.10 -2.22 -4.05
CA VAL A 46 0.91 -1.95 -3.01
C VAL A 46 1.23 -3.19 -2.16
N GLN A 47 1.00 -4.38 -2.71
CA GLN A 47 1.40 -5.64 -2.08
C GLN A 47 2.91 -5.67 -1.80
N GLU A 48 3.29 -6.24 -0.65
CA GLU A 48 4.69 -6.29 -0.22
C GLU A 48 5.55 -7.01 -1.26
N ASN A 49 5.15 -8.24 -1.60
CA ASN A 49 5.79 -9.03 -2.62
C ASN A 49 5.43 -8.48 -4.02
N PRO A 50 6.42 -8.16 -4.86
CA PRO A 50 6.17 -7.65 -6.21
C PRO A 50 5.35 -8.59 -7.10
N GLU A 51 5.50 -9.91 -6.91
CA GLU A 51 4.79 -10.92 -7.71
C GLU A 51 3.27 -10.94 -7.46
N ASP A 52 2.83 -10.43 -6.30
CA ASP A 52 1.41 -10.35 -5.95
C ASP A 52 0.74 -9.07 -6.50
N ARG A 53 1.52 -8.17 -7.11
CA ARG A 53 1.00 -6.92 -7.69
C ARG A 53 0.41 -7.19 -9.07
N PRO A 54 -0.79 -6.65 -9.39
CA PRO A 54 -1.38 -6.82 -10.70
C PRO A 54 -0.57 -6.08 -11.77
N THR A 55 -0.48 -6.67 -12.96
CA THR A 55 0.09 -6.01 -14.14
C THR A 55 -0.78 -4.82 -14.57
N MET A 56 -0.21 -3.85 -15.30
CA MET A 56 -0.99 -2.72 -15.84
C MET A 56 -2.17 -3.16 -16.71
N SER A 57 -2.03 -4.23 -17.49
CA SER A 57 -3.13 -4.81 -18.27
C SER A 57 -4.24 -5.36 -17.38
N THR A 58 -3.87 -6.04 -16.28
CA THR A 58 -4.83 -6.53 -15.30
C THR A 58 -5.54 -5.37 -14.62
N ILE A 59 -4.83 -4.32 -14.21
CA ILE A 59 -5.41 -3.11 -13.62
C ILE A 59 -6.40 -2.47 -14.60
N HIS A 60 -6.04 -2.32 -15.88
CA HIS A 60 -6.95 -1.78 -16.89
C HIS A 60 -8.24 -2.61 -17.00
N GLN A 61 -8.13 -3.94 -16.98
CA GLN A 61 -9.30 -4.81 -17.00
C GLN A 61 -10.15 -4.66 -15.72
N MET A 62 -9.51 -4.58 -14.53
CA MET A 62 -10.19 -4.36 -13.26
C MET A 62 -10.99 -3.04 -13.23
N LEU A 63 -10.44 -1.98 -13.84
CA LEU A 63 -11.05 -0.66 -13.92
C LEU A 63 -12.19 -0.57 -14.93
N THR A 64 -12.04 -1.23 -16.09
CA THR A 64 -13.01 -1.15 -17.20
C THR A 64 -14.14 -2.18 -17.08
N THR A 65 -13.90 -3.30 -16.40
CA THR A 65 -14.87 -4.39 -16.26
C THR A 65 -15.40 -4.42 -14.83
N SER A 66 -16.49 -3.71 -14.57
CA SER A 66 -17.11 -3.61 -13.24
C SER A 66 -17.58 -4.96 -12.66
N SER A 67 -17.96 -5.91 -13.52
CA SER A 67 -18.39 -7.26 -13.14
C SER A 67 -17.24 -8.20 -12.80
N MET A 68 -15.98 -7.80 -13.01
CA MET A 68 -14.83 -8.65 -12.75
C MET A 68 -14.62 -8.80 -11.24
N THR A 69 -14.56 -10.04 -10.77
CA THR A 69 -14.18 -10.39 -9.39
C THR A 69 -12.71 -10.05 -9.16
N LEU A 70 -12.41 -9.40 -8.04
CA LEU A 70 -11.07 -9.01 -7.65
C LEU A 70 -10.50 -9.95 -6.59
N PRO A 71 -9.19 -10.26 -6.62
CA PRO A 71 -8.54 -11.06 -5.58
C PRO A 71 -8.49 -10.29 -4.26
N ILE A 72 -8.50 -11.00 -3.14
CA ILE A 72 -8.41 -10.36 -1.82
C ILE A 72 -6.99 -9.83 -1.59
N PRO A 73 -6.80 -8.54 -1.26
CA PRO A 73 -5.48 -8.01 -0.96
C PRO A 73 -4.92 -8.63 0.33
N LEU A 74 -3.61 -8.84 0.38
CA LEU A 74 -2.91 -9.31 1.58
C LEU A 74 -2.51 -8.12 2.48
N PRO A 75 -2.25 -8.36 3.77
CA PRO A 75 -1.78 -7.32 4.68
C PRO A 75 -0.51 -6.65 4.17
N PRO A 76 -0.39 -5.32 4.30
CA PRO A 76 0.85 -4.61 3.96
C PRO A 76 2.00 -5.18 4.79
N GLY A 77 3.18 -5.37 4.20
CA GLY A 77 4.35 -5.89 4.92
C GLY A 77 4.74 -5.11 6.17
N PHE A 78 4.54 -3.78 6.12
CA PHE A 78 4.73 -2.91 7.27
C PHE A 78 3.78 -3.19 8.44
N PHE A 79 2.60 -3.75 8.17
CA PHE A 79 1.61 -4.12 9.19
C PHE A 79 2.13 -5.27 10.05
N LEU A 80 2.71 -6.31 9.42
CA LEU A 80 3.26 -7.49 10.10
C LEU A 80 4.51 -7.17 10.93
N ARG A 81 5.39 -6.30 10.41
CA ARG A 81 6.61 -5.87 11.12
C ARG A 81 6.31 -5.14 12.43
N ASN A 82 5.17 -4.46 12.50
CA ASN A 82 4.73 -3.75 13.70
C ASN A 82 4.09 -4.69 14.73
N LEU A 83 3.28 -5.67 14.29
CA LEU A 83 2.72 -6.69 15.19
C LEU A 83 3.83 -7.52 15.86
N SER A 84 4.86 -7.88 15.10
CA SER A 84 6.04 -8.56 15.62
C SER A 84 6.84 -7.70 16.61
N ARG A 85 6.91 -6.37 16.41
CA ARG A 85 7.57 -5.43 17.33
C ARG A 85 6.76 -5.18 18.62
N SER A 86 5.44 -5.35 18.59
CA SER A 86 4.57 -5.20 19.77
C SER A 86 4.48 -6.44 20.65
N ASN A 87 5.01 -7.59 20.22
CA ASN A 87 5.02 -8.83 21.01
C ASN A 87 6.32 -8.91 21.85
N PRO A 88 6.27 -8.81 23.19
CA PRO A 88 7.47 -8.83 24.04
C PRO A 88 7.98 -10.24 24.40
N LEU A 89 7.78 -11.24 23.54
CA LEU A 89 8.25 -12.61 23.79
C LEU A 89 9.07 -13.10 22.61
N THR A 90 10.38 -12.86 22.71
CA THR A 90 11.50 -13.81 22.58
C THR A 90 12.74 -13.03 22.12
N GLN A 91 13.59 -12.62 23.06
CA GLN A 91 15.03 -12.40 22.83
C GLN A 91 15.62 -13.80 22.50
N GLU A 92 16.55 -14.00 21.57
CA GLU A 92 17.94 -13.54 21.62
C GLU A 92 18.74 -14.03 20.36
N LEU A 93 19.88 -13.37 20.08
CA LEU A 93 21.04 -13.78 19.22
C LEU A 93 20.88 -13.63 17.68
N GLU A 94 21.67 -12.88 16.88
CA GLU A 94 22.95 -12.15 17.00
C GLU A 94 23.09 -11.08 15.87
N PRO A 95 24.01 -10.09 15.97
CA PRO A 95 24.12 -8.94 15.06
C PRO A 95 25.09 -9.16 13.88
N GLY A 96 24.58 -9.12 12.65
CA GLY A 96 25.37 -9.15 11.42
C GLY A 96 25.40 -7.79 10.70
N GLN A 97 26.60 -7.23 10.56
CA GLN A 97 26.92 -5.91 10.00
C GLN A 97 26.24 -5.62 8.64
N SER A 98 25.49 -4.52 8.55
CA SER A 98 25.10 -3.95 7.26
C SER A 98 26.07 -2.84 6.90
N SER A 99 26.97 -3.14 5.94
CA SER A 99 27.82 -2.16 5.29
C SER A 99 26.94 -1.06 4.68
N SER A 100 26.96 0.13 5.28
CA SER A 100 26.30 1.31 4.74
C SER A 100 26.98 1.72 3.43
N LYS A 101 26.50 1.24 2.29
CA LYS A 101 26.80 1.88 1.01
C LYS A 101 25.92 3.12 0.93
N SER A 102 26.47 4.26 1.34
CA SER A 102 25.93 5.56 1.01
C SER A 102 25.88 5.68 -0.51
N PHE A 103 24.68 5.86 -1.07
CA PHE A 103 24.56 6.31 -2.44
C PHE A 103 24.90 7.81 -2.44
N SER A 104 26.09 8.14 -2.95
CA SER A 104 26.41 9.53 -3.31
C SER A 104 25.57 9.91 -4.52
N CYS A 105 24.63 10.84 -4.36
CA CYS A 105 23.98 11.48 -5.49
C CYS A 105 24.98 12.47 -6.11
N SER A 106 25.55 12.12 -7.26
CA SER A 106 26.22 13.10 -8.12
C SER A 106 25.13 13.96 -8.74
N VAL A 107 25.18 15.26 -8.49
CA VAL A 107 24.36 16.25 -9.19
C VAL A 107 25.24 16.78 -10.31
N ASP A 108 24.96 16.38 -11.54
CA ASP A 108 25.63 16.98 -12.70
C ASP A 108 24.90 18.29 -13.05
N GLU A 109 25.64 19.38 -12.99
CA GLU A 109 25.23 20.73 -13.34
C GLU A 109 24.98 20.83 -14.86
N ALA A 110 23.77 21.21 -15.27
CA ALA A 110 23.49 21.59 -16.66
C ALA A 110 23.45 23.12 -16.77
N THR A 111 24.49 23.70 -17.34
CA THR A 111 24.56 25.12 -17.72
C THR A 111 23.63 25.39 -18.91
N ILE A 112 22.77 26.40 -18.81
CA ILE A 112 22.01 26.94 -19.95
C ILE A 112 22.85 28.05 -20.59
N THR A 113 23.16 27.92 -21.89
CA THR A 113 23.69 29.01 -22.74
C THR A 113 22.61 29.44 -23.72
#